data_AF-A0A938N3Q9-F1
#
_entry.id   AF-A0A938N3Q9-F1
#
_cell.length_a   1.000
_cell.length_b   1.000
_cell.length_c   1.000
_cell.angle_alpha   90.00
_cell.angle_beta   90.00
_cell.angle_gamma   90.00
#
_symmetry.space_group_name_H-M   'P 1'
#
loop_
_entity.id
_entity.type
_entity.pdbx_description
1 polymer ?
#
loop_
_entity_poly.entity_id
_entity_poly.type
_entity_poly.pdbx_seq_one_letter_code
_entity_poly.pdbx_strand_id
1 'polypeptide(L)'
;MPDLKTGRPSLLADVDVPAEPKAGEGRPVDLSKHRRLILASVGALLAIGVLAYVLGGAVAARRNDPGVASRIRAVIDSETGELIREYSVPDGASLPWKNPRSGRATLYPAATCYWTREGKAKLDPTYVLLNEDVGKPGATICPDCGRTVVPHNPMPPTDLLIEAAEAAKAGRK
;
A
#
# COMPACT_ATOMS: atom_id res chain seq x y z
N MET A 1 -33.00 -82.61 49.21
CA MET A 1 -32.39 -81.28 49.36
C MET A 1 -31.11 -81.24 48.55
N PRO A 2 -31.07 -80.55 47.40
CA PRO A 2 -29.83 -80.29 46.69
C PRO A 2 -29.39 -78.83 46.77
N ASP A 3 -28.07 -78.70 46.85
CA ASP A 3 -27.21 -77.56 47.12
C ASP A 3 -27.13 -76.57 45.94
N LEU A 4 -27.34 -75.28 46.21
CA LEU A 4 -27.19 -74.19 45.25
C LEU A 4 -25.74 -73.69 45.26
N LYS A 5 -24.90 -74.20 44.35
CA LYS A 5 -23.57 -73.62 44.07
C LYS A 5 -23.67 -72.55 42.99
N THR A 6 -23.71 -71.29 43.42
CA THR A 6 -23.51 -70.11 42.58
C THR A 6 -22.02 -69.91 42.29
N GLY A 7 -21.60 -70.16 41.05
CA GLY A 7 -20.30 -69.75 40.52
C GLY A 7 -20.48 -68.72 39.41
N ARG A 8 -20.24 -67.44 39.70
CA ARG A 8 -20.19 -66.38 38.68
C ARG A 8 -18.78 -66.37 38.05
N PRO A 9 -18.65 -66.36 36.71
CA PRO A 9 -17.35 -66.17 36.06
C PRO A 9 -16.88 -64.72 36.24
N SER A 10 -15.62 -64.54 36.64
CA SER A 10 -15.00 -63.21 36.76
C SER A 10 -14.59 -62.68 35.38
N LEU A 11 -15.01 -61.46 35.07
CA LEU A 11 -14.76 -60.74 33.81
C LEU A 11 -13.41 -59.99 33.79
N LEU A 12 -12.42 -60.43 34.58
CA LEU A 12 -11.16 -59.70 34.79
C LEU A 12 -9.91 -60.52 34.46
N ALA A 13 -10.02 -61.60 33.69
CA ALA A 13 -8.90 -62.49 33.42
C ALA A 13 -7.94 -62.04 32.30
N ASP A 14 -8.34 -61.10 31.43
CA ASP A 14 -7.55 -60.74 30.24
C ASP A 14 -7.23 -59.24 30.16
N VAL A 15 -6.64 -58.68 31.22
CA VAL A 15 -5.87 -57.44 31.08
C VAL A 15 -4.41 -57.84 30.98
N ASP A 16 -3.93 -58.02 29.75
CA ASP A 16 -2.51 -58.14 29.43
C ASP A 16 -1.80 -56.88 29.94
N VAL A 17 -1.12 -57.02 31.07
CA VAL A 17 -0.22 -56.00 31.61
C VAL A 17 0.99 -55.97 30.68
N PRO A 18 1.20 -54.91 29.87
CA PRO A 18 2.37 -54.83 29.01
C PRO A 18 3.62 -54.91 29.87
N ALA A 19 4.53 -55.80 29.48
CA ALA A 19 5.79 -56.07 30.16
C ALA A 19 6.52 -54.77 30.52
N GLU A 20 7.01 -54.69 31.75
CA GLU A 20 7.79 -53.55 32.24
C GLU A 20 8.89 -53.20 31.22
N PRO A 21 8.93 -51.96 30.71
CA PRO A 21 9.99 -51.55 29.81
C PRO A 21 11.31 -51.65 30.56
N LYS A 22 12.20 -52.54 30.09
CA LYS A 22 13.57 -52.68 30.58
C LYS A 22 14.16 -51.29 30.72
N ALA A 23 14.69 -50.97 31.91
CA ALA A 23 15.34 -49.71 32.25
C ALA A 23 16.32 -49.33 31.13
N GLY A 24 15.83 -48.46 30.23
CA GLY A 24 16.55 -48.05 29.06
C GLY A 24 17.72 -47.19 29.50
N GLU A 25 18.91 -47.63 29.14
CA GLU A 25 20.18 -46.93 29.26
C GLU A 25 19.98 -45.47 28.80
N GLY A 26 19.84 -44.56 29.77
CA GLY A 26 19.51 -43.17 29.54
C GLY A 26 20.65 -42.51 28.80
N ARG A 27 20.54 -42.39 27.47
CA ARG A 27 21.49 -41.61 26.67
C ARG A 27 21.56 -40.21 27.27
N PRO A 28 22.74 -39.75 27.74
CA PRO A 28 22.86 -38.41 28.30
C PRO A 28 22.45 -37.42 27.22
N VAL A 29 21.39 -36.66 27.49
CA VAL A 29 20.93 -35.61 26.59
C VAL A 29 22.04 -34.57 26.54
N ASP A 30 22.70 -34.45 25.39
CA ASP A 30 23.78 -33.50 25.15
C ASP A 30 23.23 -32.07 25.04
N LEU A 31 22.93 -31.49 26.21
CA LEU A 31 22.39 -30.13 26.38
C LEU A 31 23.26 -29.06 25.70
N SER A 32 24.55 -29.36 25.45
CA SER A 32 25.48 -28.45 24.79
C SER A 32 25.13 -28.23 23.31
N LYS A 33 24.67 -29.29 22.63
CA LYS A 33 24.25 -29.21 21.21
C LYS A 33 22.96 -28.44 21.05
N HIS A 34 21.98 -28.68 21.92
CA HIS A 34 20.72 -27.93 21.91
C HIS A 34 20.94 -26.44 22.19
N ARG A 35 21.80 -26.09 23.15
CA ARG A 35 22.12 -24.67 23.42
C ARG A 35 22.79 -23.99 22.23
N ARG A 36 23.71 -24.67 21.54
CA ARG A 36 24.35 -24.13 20.32
C ARG A 36 23.34 -23.96 19.19
N LEU A 37 22.44 -24.93 18.98
CA LEU A 37 21.37 -24.84 17.98
C LEU A 37 20.40 -23.68 18.28
N ILE A 38 19.98 -23.53 19.53
CA ILE A 38 19.11 -22.43 19.95
C ILE A 38 19.81 -21.09 19.71
N LEU A 39 21.04 -20.92 20.17
CA LEU A 39 21.79 -19.67 19.98
C LEU A 39 22.01 -19.37 18.49
N ALA A 40 22.32 -20.37 17.67
CA ALA A 40 22.45 -20.21 16.22
C ALA A 40 21.13 -19.78 15.56
N SER A 41 20.01 -20.39 15.97
CA SER A 41 18.69 -20.04 15.43
C SER A 41 18.25 -18.63 15.80
N VAL A 42 18.46 -18.21 17.06
CA VAL A 42 18.15 -16.85 17.52
C VAL A 42 19.04 -15.83 16.81
N GLY A 43 20.34 -16.12 16.67
CA GLY A 43 21.27 -15.28 15.94
C GLY A 43 20.87 -15.13 14.46
N ALA A 44 20.48 -16.22 13.81
CA ALA A 44 20.02 -16.19 12.43
C ALA A 44 18.73 -15.36 12.26
N LEU A 45 17.75 -15.51 13.17
CA LEU A 45 16.51 -14.73 13.13
C LEU A 45 16.77 -13.23 13.34
N LEU A 46 17.65 -12.87 14.27
CA LEU A 46 18.06 -11.48 14.47
C LEU A 46 18.76 -10.92 13.23
N ALA A 47 19.69 -11.67 12.64
CA ALA A 47 20.38 -11.25 11.42
C ALA A 47 19.40 -11.04 10.25
N ILE A 48 18.42 -11.93 10.08
CA ILE A 48 17.35 -11.79 9.08
C ILE A 48 16.50 -10.56 9.39
N GLY A 49 16.13 -10.34 10.65
CA GLY A 49 15.35 -9.17 11.07
C GLY A 49 16.07 -7.85 10.78
N VAL A 50 17.36 -7.77 11.09
CA VAL A 50 18.20 -6.60 10.77
C VAL A 50 18.31 -6.40 9.26
N LEU A 51 18.54 -7.48 8.51
CA LEU A 51 18.61 -7.40 7.04
C LEU A 51 17.28 -6.91 6.45
N ALA A 52 16.16 -7.44 6.90
CA ALA A 52 14.83 -7.01 6.46
C ALA A 52 14.58 -5.54 6.81
N TYR A 53 15.00 -5.08 7.98
CA TYR A 53 14.89 -3.67 8.39
C TYR A 53 15.74 -2.76 7.49
N VAL A 54 17.00 -3.12 7.23
CA VAL A 54 17.90 -2.32 6.37
C VAL A 54 17.38 -2.27 4.93
N LEU A 55 16.97 -3.41 4.37
CA LEU A 55 16.40 -3.47 3.03
C LEU A 55 15.07 -2.70 2.94
N GLY A 56 14.20 -2.84 3.94
CA GLY A 56 12.95 -2.09 4.02
C GLY A 56 13.18 -0.58 4.11
N GLY A 57 14.14 -0.15 4.93
CA GLY A 57 14.55 1.25 5.04
C GLY A 57 15.14 1.80 3.74
N ALA A 58 15.97 1.03 3.04
CA ALA A 58 16.55 1.43 1.76
C ALA A 58 15.48 1.59 0.67
N VAL A 59 14.49 0.70 0.62
CA VAL A 59 13.35 0.80 -0.32
C VAL A 59 12.47 2.00 0.03
N ALA A 60 12.19 2.22 1.32
CA ALA A 60 11.42 3.38 1.77
C ALA A 60 12.13 4.70 1.45
N ALA A 61 13.45 4.77 1.65
CA ALA A 61 14.24 5.95 1.33
C ALA A 61 14.19 6.32 -0.16
N ARG A 62 14.22 5.33 -1.07
CA ARG A 62 14.10 5.57 -2.52
C ARG A 62 12.74 6.12 -2.93
N ARG A 63 11.67 5.75 -2.24
CA ARG A 63 10.32 6.30 -2.49
C ARG A 63 10.23 7.77 -2.10
N ASN A 64 11.07 8.21 -1.18
CA ASN A 64 11.11 9.58 -0.69
C ASN A 64 12.20 10.43 -1.38
N ASP A 65 12.71 10.00 -2.54
CA ASP A 65 13.64 10.81 -3.31
C ASP A 65 12.91 12.05 -3.86
N PRO A 66 13.25 13.27 -3.41
CA PRO A 66 12.59 14.49 -3.86
C PRO A 66 12.78 14.73 -5.37
N GLY A 67 13.87 14.22 -5.95
CA GLY A 67 14.12 14.26 -7.39
C GLY A 67 13.09 13.42 -8.16
N VAL A 68 12.72 12.25 -7.67
CA VAL A 68 11.65 11.43 -8.26
C VAL A 68 10.28 12.05 -8.01
N ALA A 69 10.01 12.48 -6.78
CA ALA A 69 8.71 13.05 -6.41
C ALA A 69 8.38 14.32 -7.21
N SER A 70 9.37 15.19 -7.47
CA SER A 70 9.18 16.42 -8.26
C SER A 70 8.86 16.19 -9.75
N ARG A 71 9.13 14.99 -10.26
CA ARG A 71 8.85 14.58 -11.65
C ARG A 71 7.46 13.99 -11.82
N ILE A 72 6.80 13.59 -10.73
CA ILE A 72 5.45 13.04 -10.79
C ILE A 72 4.46 14.19 -10.94
N ARG A 73 3.71 14.18 -12.03
CA ARG A 73 2.68 15.21 -12.32
C ARG A 73 1.43 14.57 -12.87
N ALA A 74 0.30 15.23 -12.66
CA ALA A 74 -0.93 14.90 -13.37
C ALA A 74 -0.86 15.43 -14.80
N VAL A 75 -1.22 14.59 -15.76
CA VAL A 75 -1.19 14.92 -17.18
C VAL A 75 -2.49 14.52 -17.84
N ILE A 76 -2.89 15.26 -18.87
CA ILE A 76 -4.06 14.94 -19.70
C ILE A 76 -3.58 14.69 -21.12
N ASP A 77 -4.07 13.61 -21.72
CA ASP A 77 -3.89 13.34 -23.14
C ASP A 77 -4.78 14.27 -23.98
N SER A 78 -4.18 15.03 -24.89
CA SER A 78 -4.88 16.06 -25.66
C SER A 78 -5.90 15.54 -26.67
N GLU A 79 -5.81 14.27 -27.06
CA GLU A 79 -6.69 13.66 -28.05
C GLU A 79 -7.84 12.89 -27.40
N THR A 80 -7.53 12.13 -26.34
CA THR A 80 -8.52 11.28 -25.66
C THR A 80 -9.17 11.97 -24.47
N GLY A 81 -8.53 13.01 -23.92
CA GLY A 81 -8.95 13.62 -22.66
C GLY A 81 -8.67 12.75 -21.43
N GLU A 82 -7.93 11.64 -21.58
CA GLU A 82 -7.62 10.76 -20.46
C GLU A 82 -6.69 11.46 -19.45
N LEU A 83 -7.09 11.44 -18.18
CA LEU A 83 -6.30 11.92 -17.06
C LEU A 83 -5.41 10.80 -16.51
N ILE A 84 -4.10 11.05 -16.48
CA ILE A 84 -3.11 10.22 -15.78
C ILE A 84 -2.63 11.03 -14.57
N ARG A 85 -3.08 10.67 -13.37
CA ARG A 85 -2.78 11.41 -12.12
C ARG A 85 -1.30 11.38 -11.74
N GLU A 86 -0.63 10.28 -12.03
CA GLU A 86 0.78 10.05 -11.69
C GLU A 86 1.57 9.70 -12.95
N TYR A 87 2.10 10.70 -13.63
CA TYR A 87 3.01 10.54 -14.75
C TYR A 87 4.41 11.01 -14.34
N SER A 88 5.39 10.11 -14.45
CA SER A 88 6.80 10.44 -14.22
C SER A 88 7.40 11.08 -15.46
N VAL A 89 7.63 12.40 -15.41
CA VAL A 89 8.25 13.14 -16.51
C VAL A 89 9.70 12.67 -16.75
N PRO A 90 10.05 12.24 -17.97
CA PRO A 90 11.43 11.85 -18.29
C PRO A 90 12.38 13.05 -18.26
N ASP A 91 13.65 12.80 -17.93
CA ASP A 91 14.68 13.85 -17.90
C ASP A 91 14.91 14.45 -19.28
N GLY A 92 14.95 15.78 -19.35
CA GLY A 92 15.16 16.52 -20.59
C GLY A 92 14.01 16.46 -21.58
N ALA A 93 12.85 15.89 -21.21
CA ALA A 93 11.72 15.78 -22.11
C ALA A 93 11.04 17.15 -22.36
N SER A 94 10.85 17.49 -23.62
CA SER A 94 10.02 18.63 -24.04
C SER A 94 8.56 18.24 -24.18
N LEU A 95 7.65 19.21 -24.04
CA LEU A 95 6.24 19.00 -24.33
C LEU A 95 5.98 18.94 -25.84
N PRO A 96 4.95 18.18 -26.28
CA PRO A 96 4.17 17.22 -25.49
C PRO A 96 4.95 15.94 -25.13
N TRP A 97 4.62 15.33 -24.00
CA TRP A 97 5.23 14.07 -23.58
C TRP A 97 4.57 12.86 -24.23
N LYS A 98 5.32 11.75 -24.31
CA LYS A 98 4.87 10.51 -24.94
C LYS A 98 3.88 9.77 -24.04
N ASN A 99 2.68 9.51 -24.54
CA ASN A 99 1.68 8.67 -23.87
C ASN A 99 2.16 7.20 -23.89
N PRO A 100 2.25 6.53 -22.72
CA PRO A 100 2.74 5.15 -22.65
C PRO A 100 1.81 4.13 -23.33
N ARG A 101 0.53 4.45 -23.51
CA ARG A 101 -0.45 3.57 -24.15
C ARG A 101 -0.47 3.71 -25.67
N SER A 102 -0.49 4.95 -26.17
CA SER A 102 -0.58 5.22 -27.62
C SER A 102 0.79 5.34 -28.29
N GLY A 103 1.84 5.64 -27.53
CA GLY A 103 3.17 5.92 -28.05
C GLY A 103 3.31 7.27 -28.76
N ARG A 104 2.25 8.10 -28.79
CA ARG A 104 2.27 9.43 -29.41
C ARG A 104 2.61 10.52 -28.40
N ALA A 105 3.18 11.62 -28.88
CA ALA A 105 3.50 12.78 -28.06
C ALA A 105 2.24 13.65 -27.88
N THR A 106 1.41 13.30 -26.89
CA THR A 106 0.05 13.87 -26.69
C THR A 106 -0.23 14.26 -25.24
N LEU A 107 0.70 14.00 -24.32
CA LEU A 107 0.51 14.31 -22.90
C LEU A 107 0.95 15.73 -22.59
N TYR A 108 0.06 16.46 -21.92
CA TYR A 108 0.30 17.82 -21.43
C TYR A 108 0.07 17.89 -19.92
N PRO A 109 0.75 18.80 -19.21
CA PRO A 109 0.51 19.00 -17.79
C PRO A 109 -0.94 19.43 -17.56
N ALA A 110 -1.60 18.82 -16.57
CA ALA A 110 -2.94 19.21 -16.19
C ALA A 110 -2.89 20.36 -15.18
N ALA A 111 -3.60 21.46 -15.45
CA ALA A 111 -3.83 22.50 -14.46
C ALA A 111 -4.88 22.02 -13.45
N THR A 112 -4.78 22.47 -12.20
CA THR A 112 -5.70 22.06 -11.12
C THR A 112 -6.63 23.22 -10.74
N CYS A 113 -7.93 22.92 -10.64
CA CYS A 113 -8.94 23.86 -10.16
C CYS A 113 -9.62 23.33 -8.90
N TYR A 114 -9.34 23.97 -7.76
CA TYR A 114 -9.86 23.61 -6.45
C TYR A 114 -11.13 24.38 -6.08
N TRP A 115 -11.79 25.02 -7.05
CA TRP A 115 -12.99 25.81 -6.83
C TRP A 115 -14.24 25.06 -7.26
N THR A 116 -15.33 25.26 -6.52
CA THR A 116 -16.68 24.88 -6.93
C THR A 116 -17.38 26.06 -7.64
N ARG A 117 -18.55 25.80 -8.25
CA ARG A 117 -19.34 26.81 -8.94
C ARG A 117 -19.86 27.89 -7.97
N GLU A 118 -20.14 27.52 -6.74
CA GLU A 118 -20.60 28.40 -5.65
C GLU A 118 -19.46 29.24 -5.06
N GLY A 119 -18.22 28.99 -5.50
CA GLY A 119 -17.05 29.66 -5.00
C GLY A 119 -16.52 29.15 -3.67
N LYS A 120 -16.88 27.92 -3.30
CA LYS A 120 -16.24 27.21 -2.20
C LYS A 120 -14.97 26.51 -2.70
N ALA A 121 -14.07 26.19 -1.79
CA ALA A 121 -12.96 25.31 -2.09
C ALA A 121 -13.41 23.85 -2.05
N LYS A 122 -12.70 22.99 -2.77
CA LYS A 122 -12.83 21.52 -2.71
C LYS A 122 -11.46 20.86 -2.59
N LEU A 123 -11.42 19.63 -2.07
CA LEU A 123 -10.17 18.91 -1.82
C LEU A 123 -9.62 18.15 -3.04
N ASP A 124 -10.50 17.54 -3.84
CA ASP A 124 -10.11 16.91 -5.11
C ASP A 124 -10.28 17.95 -6.24
N PRO A 125 -9.19 18.38 -6.89
CA PRO A 125 -9.28 19.39 -7.93
C PRO A 125 -9.93 18.83 -9.19
N THR A 126 -10.54 19.72 -9.99
CA THR A 126 -10.77 19.41 -11.40
C THR A 126 -9.46 19.58 -12.14
N TYR A 127 -9.03 18.55 -12.84
CA TYR A 127 -7.89 18.60 -13.74
C TYR A 127 -8.36 19.12 -15.10
N VAL A 128 -7.67 20.13 -15.62
CA VAL A 128 -8.06 20.84 -16.84
C VAL A 128 -6.85 20.96 -17.76
N LEU A 129 -7.04 20.61 -19.04
CA LEU A 129 -6.07 20.83 -20.09
C LEU A 129 -6.15 22.29 -20.54
N LEU A 130 -5.05 23.03 -20.44
CA LEU A 130 -5.02 24.43 -20.85
C LEU A 130 -5.06 24.54 -22.38
N ASN A 131 -5.88 25.45 -22.88
CA ASN A 131 -5.99 25.74 -24.30
C ASN A 131 -4.66 26.21 -24.89
N GLU A 132 -3.91 27.03 -24.14
CA GLU A 132 -2.61 27.56 -24.60
C GLU A 132 -1.57 26.45 -24.81
N ASP A 133 -1.57 25.41 -23.97
CA ASP A 133 -0.65 24.27 -24.08
C ASP A 133 -0.86 23.49 -25.38
N VAL A 134 -2.11 23.42 -25.85
CA VAL A 134 -2.48 22.74 -27.10
C VAL A 134 -2.67 23.68 -28.29
N GLY A 135 -2.26 24.95 -28.16
CA GLY A 135 -2.36 25.95 -29.22
C GLY A 135 -3.80 26.34 -29.61
N LYS A 136 -4.79 26.07 -28.75
CA LYS A 136 -6.17 26.53 -28.95
C LYS A 136 -6.30 27.99 -28.51
N PRO A 137 -7.00 28.84 -29.29
CA PRO A 137 -7.19 30.24 -28.90
C PRO A 137 -8.18 30.36 -27.74
N GLY A 138 -8.01 31.42 -26.94
CA GLY A 138 -8.95 31.82 -25.89
C GLY A 138 -8.64 31.25 -24.50
N ALA A 139 -9.38 31.77 -23.51
CA ALA A 139 -9.22 31.37 -22.12
C ALA A 139 -9.66 29.91 -21.89
N THR A 140 -8.94 29.19 -21.03
CA THR A 140 -9.36 27.86 -20.58
C THR A 140 -10.42 28.00 -19.49
N ILE A 141 -11.58 27.39 -19.67
CA ILE A 141 -12.68 27.43 -18.69
C ILE A 141 -12.78 26.09 -17.97
N CYS A 142 -12.83 26.11 -16.64
CA CYS A 142 -13.07 24.90 -15.85
C CYS A 142 -14.49 24.38 -16.12
N PRO A 143 -14.67 23.12 -16.52
CA PRO A 143 -16.01 22.58 -16.81
C PRO A 143 -16.90 22.45 -15.57
N ASP A 144 -16.30 22.39 -14.38
CA ASP A 144 -17.03 22.22 -13.13
C ASP A 144 -17.54 23.57 -12.59
N CYS A 145 -16.61 24.49 -12.30
CA CYS A 145 -16.94 25.78 -11.69
C CYS A 145 -17.18 26.94 -12.66
N GLY A 146 -16.85 26.80 -13.95
CA GLY A 146 -17.00 27.85 -14.96
C GLY A 146 -15.99 29.01 -14.86
N ARG A 147 -14.98 28.91 -13.99
CA ARG A 147 -13.92 29.92 -13.84
C ARG A 147 -12.81 29.72 -14.85
N THR A 148 -12.13 30.81 -15.20
CA THR A 148 -10.90 30.75 -15.99
C THR A 148 -9.80 30.02 -15.22
N VAL A 149 -9.16 29.06 -15.89
CA VAL A 149 -8.00 28.33 -15.39
C VAL A 149 -6.77 28.82 -16.13
N VAL A 150 -5.72 29.13 -15.38
CA VAL A 150 -4.44 29.64 -15.88
C VAL A 150 -3.29 28.69 -15.49
N PRO A 151 -2.10 28.80 -16.10
CA PRO A 151 -0.91 28.11 -15.64
C PRO A 151 -0.66 28.46 -14.17
N HIS A 152 -0.34 27.45 -13.36
CA HIS A 152 -0.17 27.61 -11.91
C HIS A 152 -1.38 28.28 -11.23
N ASN A 153 -2.58 27.84 -11.61
CA ASN A 153 -3.85 28.34 -11.08
C ASN A 153 -3.82 28.48 -9.54
N PRO A 154 -4.16 29.66 -9.00
CA PRO A 154 -3.99 29.93 -7.58
C PRO A 154 -4.84 29.03 -6.71
N MET A 155 -4.25 28.57 -5.61
CA MET A 155 -4.95 27.83 -4.57
C MET A 155 -6.01 28.72 -3.91
N PRO A 156 -7.17 28.16 -3.51
CA PRO A 156 -8.11 28.87 -2.66
C PRO A 156 -7.45 29.31 -1.33
N PRO A 157 -7.96 30.36 -0.68
CA PRO A 157 -7.56 30.73 0.67
C PRO A 157 -7.61 29.54 1.63
N THR A 158 -6.64 29.48 2.55
CA THR A 158 -6.48 28.38 3.51
C THR A 158 -7.75 28.12 4.31
N ASP A 159 -8.47 29.16 4.73
CA ASP A 159 -9.69 29.03 5.53
C ASP A 159 -10.77 28.23 4.80
N LEU A 160 -10.93 28.45 3.49
CA LEU A 160 -11.88 27.70 2.66
C LEU A 160 -11.45 26.24 2.48
N LEU A 161 -10.15 25.97 2.40
CA LEU A 161 -9.62 24.61 2.33
C LEU A 161 -9.83 23.86 3.64
N ILE A 162 -9.70 24.54 4.79
CA ILE A 162 -10.00 23.98 6.11
C ILE A 162 -11.50 23.66 6.20
N GLU A 163 -12.38 24.58 5.80
CA GLU A 163 -13.84 24.33 5.75
C GLU A 163 -14.16 23.11 4.88
N ALA A 164 -13.56 23.02 3.69
CA ALA A 164 -13.74 21.87 2.80
C ALA A 164 -13.24 20.55 3.43
N ALA A 165 -12.14 20.59 4.18
CA ALA A 165 -11.59 19.43 4.90
C ALA A 165 -12.51 18.98 6.05
N GLU A 166 -13.06 19.91 6.80
CA GLU A 166 -14.00 19.63 7.89
C GLU A 166 -15.32 19.08 7.37
N ALA A 167 -15.87 19.68 6.30
CA ALA A 167 -17.07 19.20 5.64
C ALA A 167 -16.89 17.76 5.11
N ALA A 168 -15.75 17.45 4.49
CA ALA A 168 -15.43 16.10 4.02
C ALA A 168 -15.28 15.07 5.15
N LYS A 169 -14.78 15.48 6.32
CA LYS A 169 -14.72 14.62 7.51
C LYS A 169 -16.10 14.38 8.11
N ALA A 170 -16.97 15.39 8.13
CA ALA A 170 -18.32 15.29 8.67
C ALA A 170 -19.23 14.36 7.83
N GLY A 171 -19.11 14.40 6.50
CA GLY A 171 -19.90 13.54 5.59
C GLY A 171 -19.44 12.08 5.49
N ARG A 172 -18.38 11.68 6.20
CA ARG A 172 -17.88 10.29 6.27
C ARG A 172 -18.37 9.53 7.51
N LYS A 173 -19.23 10.15 8.33
CA LYS A 173 -19.88 9.50 9.46
C LYS A 173 -21.14 8.79 9.00
#